data_AF-A0A7X0PJ41-F1
#
_entry.id   AF-A0A7X0PJ41-F1
#
_cell.length_a   1.000
_cell.length_b   1.000
_cell.length_c   1.000
_cell.angle_alpha   90.00
_cell.angle_beta   90.00
_cell.angle_gamma   90.00
#
_symmetry.space_group_name_H-M   'P 1'
#
loop_
_entity.id
_entity.type
_entity.pdbx_description
1 polymer ?
#
loop_
_entity_poly.entity_id
_entity_poly.type
_entity_poly.pdbx_seq_one_letter_code
_entity_poly.pdbx_strand_id
1 'polypeptide(L)'
;MGASAGVTDGDLFGHRLGARLATSPSTMGYWSAGRAIIIVDKPEIPPEFEKLELLTTPKTYTIGNIYATKSLPERTAAFALADKYKDLLPTLYREQCVRERDGFGGVVLELRCGQYQLTIQIYSPDRQNPNGLYSVQIGLTMARETRVGYDWQMLLDEEVDAVDKEGRQRRLEQAKKDRSLRGFP
;
A
#
# COMPACT_ATOMS: atom_id res chain seq x y z
N MET A 1 8.57 11.98 26.92
CA MET A 1 9.05 12.65 25.68
C MET A 1 8.84 11.65 24.55
N GLY A 2 7.75 11.82 23.78
CA GLY A 2 7.36 10.87 22.74
C GLY A 2 8.23 11.10 21.50
N ALA A 3 9.02 10.10 21.13
CA ALA A 3 9.72 10.09 19.86
C ALA A 3 8.67 9.92 18.75
N SER A 4 8.28 11.02 18.09
CA SER A 4 7.63 10.92 16.79
C SER A 4 8.65 10.25 15.87
N ALA A 5 8.40 8.99 15.50
CA ALA A 5 9.20 8.26 14.53
C ALA A 5 9.43 9.18 13.32
N GLY A 6 10.70 9.53 13.10
CA GLY A 6 11.12 10.64 12.27
C GLY A 6 10.53 10.52 10.87
N VAL A 7 9.71 11.50 10.52
CA VAL A 7 9.15 11.67 9.20
C VAL A 7 10.26 12.14 8.26
N THR A 8 10.96 11.19 7.64
CA THR A 8 12.05 11.39 6.69
C THR A 8 12.18 10.21 5.73
N ASP A 9 12.68 10.45 4.52
CA ASP A 9 13.24 9.45 3.58
C ASP A 9 12.43 8.15 3.40
N GLY A 10 11.13 8.30 3.09
CA GLY A 10 10.27 7.15 2.78
C GLY A 10 9.55 6.55 3.98
N ASP A 11 9.57 7.19 5.14
CA ASP A 11 8.87 6.74 6.35
C ASP A 11 7.42 7.27 6.46
N LEU A 12 6.48 6.37 6.75
CA LEU A 12 5.10 6.69 7.12
C LEU A 12 4.61 5.66 8.16
N PHE A 13 4.06 6.15 9.29
CA PHE A 13 3.52 5.33 10.38
C PHE A 13 4.47 4.26 10.91
N GLY A 14 5.77 4.60 11.05
CA GLY A 14 6.80 3.68 11.56
C GLY A 14 7.28 2.64 10.55
N HIS A 15 6.83 2.69 9.30
CA HIS A 15 7.28 1.82 8.22
C HIS A 15 8.00 2.60 7.13
N ARG A 16 9.06 2.00 6.56
CA ARG A 16 9.90 2.60 5.53
C ARG A 16 9.72 1.94 4.17
N LEU A 17 9.53 2.74 3.13
CA LEU A 17 9.60 2.26 1.75
C LEU A 17 10.99 1.71 1.41
N GLY A 18 11.03 0.57 0.72
CA GLY A 18 12.25 -0.15 0.38
C GLY A 18 12.81 -1.03 1.51
N ALA A 19 12.29 -0.90 2.73
CA ALA A 19 12.67 -1.81 3.81
C ALA A 19 12.00 -3.17 3.64
N ARG A 20 12.71 -4.21 4.11
CA ARG A 20 12.16 -5.56 4.23
C ARG A 20 11.25 -5.64 5.44
N LEU A 21 10.01 -6.06 5.24
CA LEU A 21 9.10 -6.32 6.34
C LEU A 21 9.46 -7.64 7.03
N ALA A 22 9.69 -7.59 8.34
CA ALA A 22 9.78 -8.79 9.15
C ALA A 22 8.38 -9.42 9.27
N THR A 23 8.20 -10.61 8.69
CA THR A 23 6.95 -11.36 8.79
C THR A 23 7.01 -12.34 9.96
N SER A 24 5.86 -12.58 10.57
CA SER A 24 5.66 -13.55 11.64
C SER A 24 4.46 -14.45 11.29
N PRO A 25 4.28 -15.61 11.95
CA PRO A 25 3.09 -16.44 11.72
C PRO A 25 1.76 -15.71 12.01
N SER A 26 1.77 -14.66 12.84
CA SER A 26 0.61 -13.80 13.12
C SER A 26 0.38 -12.71 12.08
N THR A 27 1.29 -12.54 11.12
CA THR A 27 1.13 -11.55 10.05
C THR A 27 0.03 -12.01 9.09
N MET A 28 -1.08 -11.28 9.07
CA MET A 28 -2.16 -11.53 8.12
C MET A 28 -1.84 -10.87 6.78
N GLY A 29 -1.98 -11.63 5.70
CA GLY A 29 -1.78 -11.10 4.36
C GLY A 29 -2.57 -11.84 3.31
N TYR A 30 -2.80 -11.17 2.18
CA TYR A 30 -3.47 -11.73 1.03
C TYR A 30 -2.82 -11.25 -0.27
N TRP A 31 -3.07 -11.98 -1.34
CA TRP A 31 -2.61 -11.65 -2.67
C TRP A 31 -3.60 -10.73 -3.38
N SER A 32 -3.11 -9.62 -3.93
CA SER A 32 -3.93 -8.75 -4.77
C SER A 32 -3.08 -8.14 -5.87
N ALA A 33 -3.56 -8.22 -7.12
CA ALA A 33 -2.92 -7.61 -8.29
C ALA A 33 -1.40 -7.88 -8.39
N GLY A 34 -0.98 -9.13 -8.15
CA GLY A 34 0.44 -9.53 -8.21
C GLY A 34 1.29 -9.08 -7.01
N ARG A 35 0.68 -8.59 -5.93
CA ARG A 35 1.39 -8.06 -4.75
C ARG A 35 0.93 -8.78 -3.49
N ALA A 36 1.86 -8.92 -2.54
CA ALA A 36 1.52 -9.34 -1.20
C ALA A 36 1.04 -8.12 -0.40
N ILE A 37 -0.23 -8.11 0.00
CA ILE A 37 -0.79 -7.11 0.90
C ILE A 37 -0.72 -7.67 2.30
N ILE A 38 -0.02 -6.96 3.19
CA ILE A 38 0.10 -7.31 4.60
C ILE A 38 -0.74 -6.33 5.42
N ILE A 39 -1.66 -6.86 6.23
CA ILE A 39 -2.46 -6.10 7.18
C ILE A 39 -1.77 -6.18 8.54
N VAL A 40 -1.52 -5.02 9.14
CA VAL A 40 -0.95 -4.95 10.49
C VAL A 40 -2.09 -4.92 11.51
N ASP A 41 -2.14 -5.91 12.41
CA ASP A 41 -3.22 -6.10 13.41
C ASP A 41 -3.20 -5.06 14.54
N LYS A 42 -2.02 -4.48 14.83
CA LYS A 42 -1.83 -3.42 15.84
C LYS A 42 -0.91 -2.33 15.32
N PRO A 43 -1.33 -1.58 14.29
CA PRO A 43 -0.49 -0.58 13.68
C PRO A 43 -0.36 0.64 14.60
N GLU A 44 0.86 1.17 14.72
CA GLU A 44 1.11 2.47 15.35
C GLU A 44 0.70 3.59 14.39
N ILE A 45 -0.61 3.74 14.16
CA ILE A 45 -1.23 4.76 13.30
C ILE A 45 -2.12 5.69 14.14
N PRO A 46 -2.46 6.90 13.63
CA PRO A 46 -3.42 7.76 14.29
C PRO A 46 -4.75 7.03 14.55
N PRO A 47 -5.37 7.21 15.74
CA PRO A 47 -6.49 6.38 16.22
C PRO A 47 -7.76 6.49 15.35
N GLU A 48 -7.86 7.51 14.51
CA GLU A 48 -8.93 7.62 13.52
C GLU A 48 -8.86 6.56 12.42
N PHE A 49 -7.69 6.01 12.10
CA PHE A 49 -7.54 4.99 11.07
C PHE A 49 -7.79 3.60 11.64
N GLU A 50 -8.49 2.78 10.87
CA GLU A 50 -8.90 1.43 11.31
C GLU A 50 -7.96 0.34 10.81
N LYS A 51 -7.20 0.61 9.74
CA LYS A 51 -6.29 -0.35 9.14
C LYS A 51 -5.05 0.32 8.58
N LEU A 52 -3.94 -0.42 8.65
CA LEU A 52 -2.70 -0.15 7.94
C LEU A 52 -2.40 -1.33 7.02
N GLU A 53 -2.23 -1.03 5.73
CA GLU A 53 -1.89 -1.99 4.68
C GLU A 53 -0.50 -1.67 4.14
N LEU A 54 0.35 -2.69 4.09
CA LEU A 54 1.67 -2.63 3.48
C LEU A 54 1.66 -3.47 2.21
N LEU A 55 1.88 -2.85 1.05
CA LEU A 55 2.04 -3.58 -0.20
C LEU A 55 3.52 -3.90 -0.36
N THR A 56 3.81 -5.18 -0.45
CA THR A 56 5.17 -5.71 -0.46
C THR A 56 5.42 -6.57 -1.70
N THR A 57 6.69 -6.73 -2.05
CA THR A 57 7.12 -7.74 -3.02
C THR A 57 6.84 -9.15 -2.49
N PRO A 58 6.55 -10.10 -3.38
CA PRO A 58 5.97 -11.37 -3.00
C PRO A 58 6.88 -12.34 -2.21
N LYS A 59 8.20 -12.26 -2.40
CA LYS A 59 9.18 -13.18 -1.80
C LYS A 59 10.01 -12.49 -0.73
N THR A 60 10.56 -11.32 -1.04
CA THR A 60 11.41 -10.61 -0.08
C THR A 60 10.60 -9.84 0.95
N TYR A 61 9.31 -9.56 0.70
CA TYR A 61 8.48 -8.68 1.51
C TYR A 61 9.03 -7.25 1.60
N THR A 62 9.62 -6.75 0.50
CA THR A 62 10.11 -5.38 0.39
C THR A 62 8.94 -4.42 0.21
N ILE A 63 8.78 -3.47 1.13
CA ILE A 63 7.64 -2.53 1.17
C ILE A 63 7.75 -1.53 0.02
N GLY A 64 6.72 -1.44 -0.83
CA GLY A 64 6.62 -0.44 -1.90
C GLY A 64 5.52 0.58 -1.72
N ASN A 65 4.50 0.26 -0.93
CA ASN A 65 3.44 1.20 -0.57
C ASN A 65 2.99 1.00 0.86
N ILE A 66 2.65 2.10 1.52
CA ILE A 66 2.12 2.15 2.89
C ILE A 66 0.79 2.90 2.82
N TYR A 67 -0.30 2.30 3.29
CA TYR A 67 -1.63 2.90 3.26
C TYR A 67 -2.32 2.79 4.62
N ALA A 68 -2.67 3.91 5.25
CA ALA A 68 -3.65 3.93 6.32
C ALA A 68 -5.02 4.29 5.76
N THR A 69 -6.05 3.52 6.13
CA THR A 69 -7.40 3.71 5.59
C THR A 69 -8.42 3.82 6.70
N LYS A 70 -9.45 4.64 6.48
CA LYS A 70 -10.61 4.78 7.32
C LYS A 70 -11.88 4.75 6.49
N SER A 71 -12.80 3.84 6.82
CA SER A 71 -14.14 3.79 6.22
C SER A 71 -15.11 4.67 7.01
N LEU A 72 -15.94 5.42 6.30
CA LEU A 72 -16.85 6.42 6.84
C LEU A 72 -18.21 6.31 6.13
N PRO A 73 -19.33 6.39 6.87
CA PRO A 73 -20.66 6.23 6.29
C PRO A 73 -21.07 7.41 5.40
N GLU A 74 -20.50 8.59 5.64
CA GLU A 74 -20.94 9.83 4.99
C GLU A 74 -19.80 10.51 4.24
N ARG A 75 -20.16 11.13 3.11
CA ARG A 75 -19.26 11.94 2.30
C ARG A 75 -18.64 13.06 3.12
N THR A 76 -19.46 13.80 3.86
CA THR A 76 -19.04 14.94 4.70
C THR A 76 -17.98 14.54 5.71
N ALA A 77 -18.14 13.39 6.38
CA ALA A 77 -17.15 12.86 7.31
C ALA A 77 -15.83 12.51 6.61
N ALA A 78 -15.88 11.91 5.42
CA ALA A 78 -14.69 11.58 4.63
C ALA A 78 -13.90 12.83 4.21
N PHE A 79 -14.60 13.86 3.73
CA PHE A 79 -13.97 15.13 3.39
C PHE A 79 -13.40 15.84 4.61
N ALA A 80 -14.11 15.87 5.75
CA ALA A 80 -13.61 16.47 6.98
C ALA A 80 -12.31 15.80 7.48
N LEU A 81 -12.25 14.47 7.42
CA LEU A 81 -11.02 13.74 7.77
C LEU A 81 -9.90 14.03 6.76
N ALA A 82 -10.19 14.02 5.46
CA ALA A 82 -9.18 14.31 4.44
C ALA A 82 -8.63 15.74 4.57
N ASP A 83 -9.48 16.74 4.83
CA ASP A 83 -9.09 18.13 5.01
C ASP A 83 -8.21 18.31 6.27
N LYS A 84 -8.53 17.63 7.38
CA LYS A 84 -7.67 17.60 8.57
C LYS A 84 -6.23 17.22 8.22
N TYR A 85 -6.06 16.18 7.40
CA TYR A 85 -4.73 15.71 7.00
C TYR A 85 -4.10 16.52 5.86
N LYS A 86 -4.93 17.13 5.01
CA LYS A 86 -4.48 18.01 3.93
C LYS A 86 -3.68 19.20 4.47
N ASP A 87 -4.03 19.72 5.63
CA ASP A 87 -3.29 20.82 6.28
C ASP A 87 -2.13 20.30 7.15
N LEU A 88 -2.32 19.15 7.81
CA LEU A 88 -1.33 18.56 8.70
C LEU A 88 -0.10 18.03 7.95
N LEU A 89 -0.29 17.27 6.85
CA LEU A 89 0.81 16.60 6.15
C LEU A 89 1.81 17.60 5.54
N PRO A 90 1.41 18.67 4.83
CA PRO A 90 2.36 19.67 4.37
C PRO A 90 3.13 20.34 5.51
N THR A 91 2.57 20.42 6.72
CA THR A 91 3.27 20.96 7.89
C THR A 91 4.35 20.00 8.40
N LEU A 92 4.04 18.70 8.48
CA LEU A 92 4.96 17.66 8.92
C LEU A 92 6.08 17.38 7.91
N TYR A 93 5.79 17.56 6.62
CA TYR A 93 6.67 17.18 5.51
C TYR A 93 7.24 18.40 4.74
N ARG A 94 7.07 19.62 5.27
CA ARG A 94 7.25 20.91 4.55
C ARG A 94 8.60 21.09 3.88
N GLU A 95 9.67 20.68 4.54
CA GLU A 95 11.04 20.87 4.07
C GLU A 95 11.45 19.84 3.01
N GLN A 96 10.71 18.74 2.92
CA GLN A 96 11.08 17.57 2.12
C GLN A 96 10.16 17.37 0.91
N CYS A 97 8.97 17.98 0.92
CA CYS A 97 7.95 17.69 -0.06
C CYS A 97 7.39 18.92 -0.78
N VAL A 98 7.25 18.80 -2.09
CA VAL A 98 6.66 19.81 -2.97
C VAL A 98 5.22 19.42 -3.29
N ARG A 99 4.29 20.36 -3.18
CA ARG A 99 2.89 20.14 -3.55
C ARG A 99 2.75 20.11 -5.07
N GLU A 100 2.35 18.97 -5.62
CA GLU A 100 2.24 18.80 -7.08
C GLU A 100 0.82 19.03 -7.60
N ARG A 101 -0.19 18.65 -6.82
CA ARG A 101 -1.58 18.74 -7.28
C ARG A 101 -2.59 18.94 -6.17
N ASP A 102 -3.57 19.79 -6.46
CA ASP A 102 -4.86 19.84 -5.78
C ASP A 102 -5.92 19.15 -6.63
N GLY A 103 -6.67 18.28 -5.95
CA GLY A 103 -7.44 17.17 -6.48
C GLY A 103 -8.41 17.35 -7.65
N PHE A 104 -8.28 16.49 -8.66
CA PHE A 104 -9.38 16.08 -9.53
C PHE A 104 -9.63 14.57 -9.31
N GLY A 105 -10.87 14.08 -9.37
CA GLY A 105 -11.17 12.64 -9.34
C GLY A 105 -10.99 11.92 -7.99
N GLY A 106 -11.16 12.62 -6.86
CA GLY A 106 -11.13 12.01 -5.51
C GLY A 106 -9.77 11.99 -4.83
N VAL A 107 -8.68 12.30 -5.54
CA VAL A 107 -7.41 12.71 -4.90
C VAL A 107 -7.65 14.06 -4.23
N VAL A 108 -7.24 14.23 -2.97
CA VAL A 108 -7.39 15.48 -2.21
C VAL A 108 -6.06 16.23 -2.13
N LEU A 109 -4.96 15.49 -2.00
CA LEU A 109 -3.61 16.03 -1.91
C LEU A 109 -2.62 15.05 -2.55
N GLU A 110 -1.66 15.61 -3.28
CA GLU A 110 -0.47 14.90 -3.75
C GLU A 110 0.78 15.74 -3.50
N LEU A 111 1.72 15.19 -2.73
CA LEU A 111 3.02 15.79 -2.44
C LEU A 111 4.16 14.89 -2.95
N ARG A 112 5.14 15.49 -3.63
CA ARG A 112 6.39 14.84 -4.04
C ARG A 112 7.46 15.03 -2.99
N CYS A 113 7.93 13.94 -2.41
CA CYS A 113 8.91 13.90 -1.33
C CYS A 113 10.22 13.29 -1.82
N GLY A 114 10.90 13.96 -2.76
CA GLY A 114 12.08 13.41 -3.43
C GLY A 114 11.74 12.19 -4.29
N GLN A 115 12.11 11.00 -3.82
CA GLN A 115 11.86 9.72 -4.53
C GLN A 115 10.50 9.09 -4.20
N TYR A 116 9.68 9.77 -3.40
CA TYR A 116 8.41 9.24 -2.87
C TYR A 116 7.25 10.18 -3.17
N GLN A 117 6.05 9.63 -3.12
CA GLN A 117 4.80 10.36 -3.31
C GLN A 117 3.87 10.11 -2.13
N LEU A 118 3.48 11.20 -1.46
CA LEU A 118 2.50 11.19 -0.38
C LEU A 118 1.15 11.61 -0.94
N THR A 119 0.11 10.82 -0.70
CA THR A 119 -1.23 11.06 -1.22
C THR A 119 -2.29 11.03 -0.13
N ILE A 120 -3.32 11.86 -0.30
CA ILE A 120 -4.60 11.71 0.38
C ILE A 120 -5.64 11.45 -0.70
N GLN A 121 -6.36 10.34 -0.61
CA GLN A 121 -7.39 9.97 -1.56
C GLN A 121 -8.71 9.64 -0.84
N ILE A 122 -9.81 10.10 -1.40
CA ILE A 122 -11.17 9.72 -1.03
C ILE A 122 -11.71 8.80 -2.11
N TYR A 123 -12.11 7.60 -1.71
CA TYR A 123 -12.88 6.68 -2.54
C TYR A 123 -14.36 6.82 -2.19
N SER A 124 -15.17 7.07 -3.21
CA SER A 124 -16.63 7.05 -3.08
C SER A 124 -17.17 5.63 -3.27
N PRO A 125 -18.34 5.31 -2.69
CA PRO A 125 -19.08 4.11 -3.05
C PRO A 125 -19.26 4.04 -4.57
N ASP A 126 -19.08 2.86 -5.15
CA ASP A 126 -19.22 2.67 -6.60
C ASP A 126 -20.67 2.32 -6.99
N ARG A 127 -20.92 2.17 -8.29
CA ARG A 127 -22.26 1.83 -8.80
C ARG A 127 -22.72 0.41 -8.42
N GLN A 128 -21.79 -0.49 -8.10
CA GLN A 128 -22.10 -1.87 -7.71
C GLN A 128 -22.47 -1.95 -6.23
N ASN A 129 -21.97 -1.02 -5.41
CA ASN A 129 -22.32 -0.87 -4.01
C ASN A 129 -22.65 0.60 -3.67
N PRO A 130 -23.81 1.13 -4.11
CA PRO A 130 -24.18 2.53 -3.89
C PRO A 130 -24.43 2.87 -2.41
N ASN A 131 -24.69 1.86 -1.58
CA ASN A 131 -24.83 1.99 -0.13
C ASN A 131 -23.52 1.67 0.61
N GLY A 132 -22.40 1.59 -0.13
CA GLY A 132 -21.08 1.39 0.43
C GLY A 132 -20.62 2.56 1.29
N LEU A 133 -19.50 2.36 1.98
CA LEU A 133 -18.85 3.40 2.76
C LEU A 133 -17.94 4.24 1.86
N TYR A 134 -17.75 5.50 2.23
CA TYR A 134 -16.64 6.30 1.73
C TYR A 134 -15.37 5.82 2.42
N SER A 135 -14.23 5.85 1.74
CA SER A 135 -12.94 5.52 2.36
C SER A 135 -11.95 6.66 2.16
N VAL A 136 -11.31 7.09 3.24
CA VAL A 136 -10.17 8.01 3.20
C VAL A 136 -8.91 7.17 3.33
N GLN A 137 -7.99 7.33 2.39
CA GLN A 137 -6.68 6.69 2.41
C GLN A 137 -5.59 7.75 2.43
N ILE A 138 -4.65 7.59 3.36
CA ILE A 138 -3.38 8.31 3.36
C ILE A 138 -2.31 7.31 2.95
N GLY A 139 -1.59 7.64 1.87
CA GLY A 139 -0.62 6.75 1.26
C GLY A 139 0.75 7.37 1.13
N LEU A 140 1.78 6.55 1.30
CA LEU A 140 3.13 6.86 0.84
C LEU A 140 3.56 5.76 -0.14
N THR A 141 3.99 6.15 -1.33
CA THR A 141 4.41 5.25 -2.40
C THR A 141 5.76 5.67 -2.96
N MET A 142 6.46 4.74 -3.60
CA MET A 142 7.61 5.11 -4.44
C MET A 142 7.12 5.85 -5.68
N ALA A 143 7.75 6.97 -5.98
CA ALA A 143 7.48 7.77 -7.17
C ALA A 143 7.85 6.97 -8.43
N ARG A 144 6.88 6.69 -9.31
CA ARG A 144 7.07 5.76 -10.45
C ARG A 144 8.12 6.23 -11.45
N GLU A 145 8.26 7.54 -11.59
CA GLU A 145 9.18 8.21 -12.50
C GLU A 145 10.60 8.33 -11.94
N THR A 146 10.84 7.80 -10.73
CA THR A 146 12.13 7.87 -10.06
C THR A 146 12.87 6.54 -10.12
N ARG A 147 14.19 6.58 -9.95
CA ARG A 147 15.02 5.37 -9.99
C ARG A 147 14.62 4.36 -8.92
N VAL A 148 14.32 4.82 -7.71
CA VAL A 148 13.87 3.95 -6.61
C VAL A 148 12.55 3.26 -6.96
N GLY A 149 11.60 3.99 -7.56
CA GLY A 149 10.34 3.40 -8.04
C GLY A 149 10.55 2.37 -9.14
N TYR A 150 11.46 2.64 -10.09
CA TYR A 150 11.83 1.70 -11.15
C TYR A 150 12.49 0.42 -10.58
N ASP A 151 13.49 0.57 -9.72
CA ASP A 151 14.23 -0.54 -9.14
C ASP A 151 13.30 -1.46 -8.31
N TRP A 152 12.36 -0.88 -7.56
CA TRP A 152 11.36 -1.66 -6.84
C TRP A 152 10.36 -2.35 -7.75
N GLN A 153 9.92 -1.70 -8.82
CA GLN A 153 9.01 -2.32 -9.80
C GLN A 153 9.69 -3.50 -10.50
N MET A 154 10.97 -3.38 -10.86
CA MET A 154 11.74 -4.51 -11.39
C MET A 154 11.81 -5.67 -10.41
N LEU A 155 12.13 -5.40 -9.14
CA LEU A 155 12.16 -6.45 -8.11
C LEU A 155 10.78 -7.12 -7.94
N LEU A 156 9.71 -6.33 -7.96
CA LEU A 156 8.35 -6.86 -7.93
C LEU A 156 8.10 -7.82 -9.09
N ASP A 157 8.39 -7.40 -10.32
CA ASP A 157 8.15 -8.19 -11.53
C ASP A 157 8.97 -9.49 -11.52
N GLU A 158 10.24 -9.43 -11.13
CA GLU A 158 11.12 -10.61 -11.01
C GLU A 158 10.57 -11.63 -9.99
N GLU A 159 10.12 -11.16 -8.84
CA GLU A 159 9.62 -12.06 -7.80
C GLU A 159 8.23 -12.60 -8.11
N VAL A 160 7.37 -11.83 -8.78
CA VAL A 160 6.06 -12.31 -9.29
C VAL A 160 6.28 -13.43 -10.29
N ASP A 161 7.17 -13.23 -11.27
CA ASP A 161 7.52 -14.24 -12.26
C ASP A 161 8.06 -15.52 -11.59
N ALA A 162 8.87 -15.37 -10.54
CA ALA A 162 9.38 -16.51 -9.78
C ALA A 162 8.26 -17.25 -9.04
N VAL A 163 7.35 -16.55 -8.37
CA VAL A 163 6.20 -17.16 -7.68
C VAL A 163 5.27 -17.87 -8.65
N ASP A 164 5.03 -17.28 -9.82
CA ASP A 164 4.19 -17.89 -10.86
C ASP A 164 4.82 -19.17 -11.42
N LYS A 165 6.13 -19.16 -11.67
CA LYS A 165 6.88 -20.36 -12.09
C LYS A 165 6.81 -21.46 -11.02
N GLU A 166 7.05 -21.12 -9.76
CA GLU A 166 6.93 -22.07 -8.65
C GLU A 166 5.52 -22.62 -8.50
N GLY A 167 4.50 -21.76 -8.61
CA GLY A 167 3.09 -22.15 -8.54
C GLY A 167 2.67 -23.08 -9.69
N ARG A 168 3.13 -22.79 -10.92
CA ARG A 168 2.96 -23.69 -12.07
C ARG A 168 3.63 -25.04 -11.82
N GLN A 169 4.88 -25.05 -11.35
CA GLN A 169 5.60 -26.29 -11.07
C GLN A 169 4.89 -27.13 -10.00
N ARG A 170 4.41 -26.52 -8.90
CA ARG A 170 3.66 -27.22 -7.85
C ARG A 170 2.37 -27.82 -8.38
N ARG A 171 1.61 -27.09 -9.22
CA ARG A 171 0.40 -27.62 -9.86
C ARG A 171 0.70 -28.80 -10.78
N LEU A 172 1.79 -28.73 -11.55
CA LEU A 172 2.23 -29.84 -12.41
C LEU A 172 2.63 -31.06 -11.58
N GLU A 173 3.42 -30.89 -10.52
CA GLU A 173 3.82 -31.99 -9.63
C GLU A 173 2.62 -32.60 -8.91
N GLN A 174 1.66 -31.79 -8.47
CA GLN A 174 0.41 -32.28 -7.88
C GLN A 174 -0.41 -33.07 -8.91
N ALA A 175 -0.57 -32.57 -10.13
CA ALA A 175 -1.30 -33.26 -11.19
C ALA A 175 -0.63 -34.60 -11.60
N LYS A 176 0.71 -34.67 -11.58
CA LYS A 176 1.45 -35.93 -11.76
C LYS A 176 1.16 -36.92 -10.62
N LYS A 177 1.20 -36.46 -9.37
CA LYS A 177 0.91 -37.29 -8.18
C LYS A 177 -0.52 -37.82 -8.20
N ASP A 178 -1.48 -36.98 -8.60
CA ASP A 178 -2.91 -37.33 -8.62
C ASP A 178 -3.30 -38.18 -9.84
N ARG A 179 -2.34 -38.52 -10.72
CA ARG A 179 -2.55 -39.23 -12.01
C ARG A 179 -3.59 -38.53 -12.93
N SER A 180 -3.89 -37.26 -12.68
CA SER A 180 -4.85 -36.47 -13.46
C SER A 180 -4.30 -36.08 -14.84
N LEU A 181 -3.01 -36.32 -15.09
CA LEU A 181 -2.35 -36.15 -16.39
C LEU A 181 -2.39 -37.39 -17.29
N ARG A 182 -3.09 -38.48 -16.92
CA ARG A 182 -3.25 -39.64 -17.83
C ARG A 182 -4.01 -39.23 -19.10
N GLY A 183 -3.31 -39.17 -20.23
CA GLY A 183 -3.88 -38.88 -21.55
C GLY A 183 -3.60 -37.47 -22.09
N PHE A 184 -2.91 -36.62 -21.34
CA PHE A 184 -2.30 -35.41 -21.90
C PHE A 184 -0.85 -35.72 -22.28
N PRO A 185 -0.39 -35.37 -23.51
CA PRO A 185 1.00 -35.56 -23.92
C PRO A 185 1.98 -34.73 -23.08
#